data_AF-A0A927R0H4-F1
#
_entry.id   AF-A0A927R0H4-F1
#
_cell.length_a   1.000
_cell.length_b   1.000
_cell.length_c   1.000
_cell.angle_alpha   90.00
_cell.angle_beta   90.00
_cell.angle_gamma   90.00
#
_symmetry.space_group_name_H-M   'P 1'
#
loop_
_entity.id
_entity.type
_entity.pdbx_description
1 polymer ?
#
loop_
_entity_poly.entity_id
_entity_poly.type
_entity_poly.pdbx_seq_one_letter_code
_entity_poly.pdbx_strand_id
1 'polypeptide(L)'
;MGTTEDGRRIPDRLRRRGRRLRATVRRSGRYVAPPGTPRPVRRPRVRLGRHPEARNQQVGKESTMSTDATTQSRTPVHPTDAQEGRPSGREIRLVARPTGEPGPENFELVRSTVPALQHNQILVRNTWMSVDPYMRGRMDDRKSYIAPFRLGATLDGGAIGEVVSSQVDTIPVGATVSHFLGWREYAVLDGANATVVDTTIAPAEAYLGVLGTPGLTAYVALTDTAPVRPGDVVFVSAAAGAVGSVAGQLARKLGAGTVIGSAGGPEKARRLVDDFGFDVAIDYRAGSVARQLAAAVPGGIDVYLDNVGGDQLAAAIGALHVGGRVALVGAISSYNATAPVPGPANLALTVTKRLSLRGMIVTDHLQRLPEYVALAAGWLADGTLRTESTVLEGIEQAPAAFLGMLRGANTGKMLVRLGD
;
A
#
# COMPACT_ATOMS: atom_id res chain seq x y z
N MET A 1 -63.77 -24.57 10.39
CA MET A 1 -64.98 -24.50 9.53
C MET A 1 -64.56 -23.69 8.31
N GLY A 2 -64.38 -24.19 7.09
CA GLY A 2 -64.82 -25.40 6.41
C GLY A 2 -65.27 -24.95 5.03
N THR A 3 -64.35 -24.81 4.06
CA THR A 3 -64.67 -24.46 2.67
C THR A 3 -63.79 -25.22 1.68
N THR A 4 -64.47 -26.17 1.02
CA THR A 4 -64.33 -26.63 -0.39
C THR A 4 -63.00 -27.16 -0.91
N GLU A 5 -62.96 -28.50 -1.00
CA GLU A 5 -62.21 -29.28 -2.00
C GLU A 5 -62.81 -29.08 -3.40
N ASP A 6 -61.97 -28.96 -4.43
CA ASP A 6 -62.26 -29.50 -5.76
C ASP A 6 -60.96 -30.03 -6.38
N GLY A 7 -61.00 -31.32 -6.73
CA GLY A 7 -59.87 -32.08 -7.25
C GLY A 7 -59.98 -32.27 -8.76
N ARG A 8 -58.87 -32.06 -9.48
CA ARG A 8 -58.70 -32.56 -10.85
C ARG A 8 -57.50 -33.48 -10.94
N ARG A 9 -57.75 -34.68 -11.45
CA ARG A 9 -56.79 -35.74 -11.76
C ARG A 9 -56.40 -35.71 -13.26
N ILE A 10 -55.29 -36.43 -13.55
CA ILE A 10 -54.93 -37.20 -14.77
C ILE A 10 -54.08 -36.44 -15.84
N PRO A 11 -53.11 -37.06 -16.57
CA PRO A 11 -52.44 -38.38 -16.46
C PRO A 11 -50.89 -38.39 -16.50
N ASP A 12 -50.40 -39.57 -16.10
CA ASP A 12 -49.09 -40.17 -16.27
C ASP A 12 -48.93 -40.87 -17.66
N ARG A 13 -47.76 -40.78 -18.32
CA ARG A 13 -47.31 -41.73 -19.39
C ARG A 13 -45.78 -41.73 -19.60
N LEU A 14 -45.13 -42.63 -18.86
CA LEU A 14 -44.21 -43.71 -19.30
C LEU A 14 -43.19 -43.51 -20.45
N ARG A 15 -41.91 -43.56 -20.02
CA ARG A 15 -40.79 -44.47 -20.44
C ARG A 15 -40.39 -44.55 -21.93
N ARG A 16 -39.07 -44.50 -22.20
CA ARG A 16 -38.09 -45.62 -22.14
C ARG A 16 -36.70 -45.23 -22.69
N ARG A 17 -35.67 -45.67 -21.93
CA ARG A 17 -34.37 -46.27 -22.34
C ARG A 17 -33.40 -45.42 -23.18
N GLY A 18 -32.12 -45.29 -22.88
CA GLY A 18 -31.22 -45.93 -21.92
C GLY A 18 -29.86 -46.19 -22.56
N ARG A 19 -28.76 -46.03 -21.82
CA ARG A 19 -27.64 -47.00 -21.71
C ARG A 19 -26.52 -46.44 -20.83
N ARG A 20 -26.16 -47.27 -19.85
CA ARG A 20 -24.93 -47.18 -19.06
C ARG A 20 -23.75 -47.62 -19.92
N LEU A 21 -22.59 -46.97 -19.74
CA LEU A 21 -21.29 -47.60 -19.95
C LEU A 21 -20.41 -47.28 -18.74
N ARG A 22 -20.15 -48.33 -17.95
CA ARG A 22 -18.99 -48.42 -17.05
C ARG A 22 -17.79 -48.76 -17.94
N ALA A 23 -16.67 -48.08 -17.74
CA ALA A 23 -15.38 -48.52 -18.25
C ALA A 23 -14.35 -48.55 -17.12
N THR A 24 -13.66 -49.67 -17.10
CA THR A 24 -12.80 -50.24 -16.07
C THR A 24 -11.40 -49.61 -16.09
N VAL A 25 -10.79 -49.46 -14.93
CA VAL A 25 -9.37 -49.10 -14.77
C VAL A 25 -8.48 -50.29 -15.15
N ARG A 26 -7.46 -50.07 -16.00
CA ARG A 26 -6.26 -50.90 -16.07
C ARG A 26 -5.02 -50.04 -16.42
N ARG A 27 -3.94 -50.27 -15.67
CA ARG A 27 -2.62 -49.60 -15.77
C ARG A 27 -1.75 -50.20 -16.89
N SER A 28 -1.10 -49.32 -17.66
CA SER A 28 0.27 -49.36 -18.21
C SER A 28 0.39 -48.10 -19.08
N GLY A 29 1.41 -47.24 -19.03
CA GLY A 29 2.84 -47.44 -19.16
C GLY A 29 3.33 -46.58 -20.33
N ARG A 30 4.17 -45.56 -20.05
CA ARG A 30 4.92 -44.66 -20.96
C ARG A 30 4.16 -43.47 -21.57
N TYR A 31 4.54 -42.27 -21.13
CA TYR A 31 4.21 -40.99 -21.76
C TYR A 31 5.27 -40.69 -22.83
N VAL A 32 4.84 -40.51 -24.08
CA VAL A 32 5.67 -40.02 -25.20
C VAL A 32 5.26 -38.56 -25.43
N ALA A 33 6.21 -37.62 -25.34
CA ALA A 33 5.94 -36.20 -25.56
C ALA A 33 5.77 -35.90 -27.07
N PRO A 34 4.82 -35.04 -27.47
CA PRO A 34 4.68 -34.61 -28.85
C PRO A 34 5.78 -33.59 -29.24
N PRO A 35 6.23 -33.57 -30.50
CA PRO A 35 7.27 -32.64 -30.97
C PRO A 35 6.65 -31.26 -31.21
N GLY A 36 7.25 -30.19 -30.66
CA GLY A 36 6.88 -28.82 -31.05
C GLY A 36 6.99 -27.68 -30.03
N THR A 37 7.62 -27.83 -28.86
CA THR A 37 7.83 -26.69 -27.94
C THR A 37 9.24 -26.08 -28.05
N PRO A 38 9.38 -24.74 -28.16
CA PRO A 38 10.69 -24.08 -28.22
C PRO A 38 11.46 -24.25 -26.90
N ARG A 39 12.77 -24.50 -26.99
CA ARG A 39 13.68 -24.52 -25.83
C ARG A 39 13.80 -23.13 -25.20
N PRO A 40 13.85 -23.00 -23.86
CA PRO A 40 14.12 -21.73 -23.22
C PRO A 40 15.58 -21.32 -23.44
N VAL A 41 15.78 -20.07 -23.87
CA VAL A 41 17.08 -19.42 -24.05
C VAL A 41 17.76 -19.27 -22.68
N ARG A 42 18.97 -19.83 -22.54
CA ARG A 42 19.84 -19.63 -21.36
C ARG A 42 20.27 -18.16 -21.30
N ARG A 43 19.90 -17.45 -20.23
CA ARG A 43 20.50 -16.15 -19.89
C ARG A 43 21.91 -16.34 -19.29
N PRO A 44 22.89 -15.49 -19.62
CA PRO A 44 24.24 -15.60 -19.07
C PRO A 44 24.27 -15.24 -17.58
N ARG A 45 25.05 -16.01 -16.81
CA ARG A 45 25.36 -15.75 -15.40
C ARG A 45 26.21 -14.48 -15.28
N VAL A 46 25.69 -13.46 -14.63
CA VAL A 46 26.49 -12.31 -14.17
C VAL A 46 27.24 -12.73 -12.90
N ARG A 47 28.59 -12.70 -12.96
CA ARG A 47 29.47 -12.83 -11.80
C ARG A 47 29.35 -11.55 -10.96
N LEU A 48 28.91 -11.69 -9.70
CA LEU A 48 29.06 -10.63 -8.70
C LEU A 48 30.55 -10.50 -8.35
N GLY A 49 31.15 -9.37 -8.73
CA GLY A 49 32.48 -8.95 -8.30
C GLY A 49 32.48 -8.65 -6.81
N ARG A 50 33.51 -9.11 -6.11
CA ARG A 50 33.78 -8.82 -4.69
C ARG A 50 34.20 -7.35 -4.55
N HIS A 51 33.55 -6.61 -3.66
CA HIS A 51 34.03 -5.30 -3.21
C HIS A 51 35.12 -5.50 -2.14
N PRO A 52 36.23 -4.72 -2.14
CA PRO A 52 37.27 -4.82 -1.11
C PRO A 52 36.87 -4.13 0.19
N GLU A 53 37.27 -4.75 1.29
CA GLU A 53 37.14 -4.30 2.68
C GLU A 53 37.94 -3.02 2.93
N ALA A 54 37.31 -2.02 3.55
CA ALA A 54 37.99 -0.82 4.04
C ALA A 54 38.69 -1.13 5.38
N ARG A 55 40.02 -1.08 5.34
CA ARG A 55 40.91 -1.31 6.48
C ARG A 55 41.02 -0.03 7.31
N ASN A 56 40.63 -0.13 8.58
CA ASN A 56 40.78 0.90 9.59
C ASN A 56 42.24 0.95 10.06
N GLN A 57 42.91 2.10 10.00
CA GLN A 57 44.20 2.33 10.67
C GLN A 57 44.24 3.71 11.33
N GLN A 58 44.34 3.67 12.65
CA GLN A 58 44.78 4.74 13.55
C GLN A 58 46.31 4.73 13.66
N VAL A 59 46.94 5.89 13.44
CA VAL A 59 48.21 6.38 14.02
C VAL A 59 48.15 7.90 13.80
N GLY A 60 48.47 8.86 14.66
CA GLY A 60 49.34 8.97 15.84
C GLY A 60 50.01 10.35 15.71
N LYS A 61 50.01 11.15 16.78
CA LYS A 61 50.57 12.52 16.85
C LYS A 61 52.10 12.51 16.67
N GLU A 62 52.69 13.54 16.07
CA GLU A 62 53.60 14.50 16.75
C GLU A 62 54.24 15.56 15.81
N SER A 63 54.66 16.63 16.48
CA SER A 63 55.09 18.00 16.17
C SER A 63 56.34 18.19 15.28
N THR A 64 56.47 19.37 14.64
CA THR A 64 57.59 20.35 14.83
C THR A 64 57.44 21.61 13.96
N MET A 65 57.92 22.74 14.50
CA MET A 65 57.97 24.09 13.90
C MET A 65 59.09 24.23 12.85
N SER A 66 58.92 25.08 11.82
CA SER A 66 59.80 26.24 11.55
C SER A 66 59.34 27.10 10.35
N THR A 67 59.49 28.41 10.54
CA THR A 67 59.59 29.60 9.67
C THR A 67 59.73 29.44 8.14
N ASP A 68 58.98 30.22 7.34
CA ASP A 68 59.46 31.49 6.75
C ASP A 68 58.39 32.22 5.91
N ALA A 69 58.56 33.54 5.78
CA ALA A 69 57.63 34.50 5.20
C ALA A 69 57.67 34.58 3.67
N THR A 70 56.52 34.83 3.01
CA THR A 70 56.44 35.74 1.86
C THR A 70 55.01 36.28 1.67
N THR A 71 54.93 37.61 1.60
CA THR A 71 53.79 38.46 1.26
C THR A 71 53.10 38.06 -0.06
N GLN A 72 51.77 37.97 -0.05
CA GLN A 72 50.94 38.41 -1.17
C GLN A 72 49.50 38.70 -0.71
N SER A 73 49.12 39.97 -0.88
CA SER A 73 47.79 40.53 -0.68
C SER A 73 46.72 39.73 -1.42
N ARG A 74 45.78 39.14 -0.70
CA ARG A 74 44.48 38.73 -1.21
C ARG A 74 43.41 39.29 -0.29
N THR A 75 42.60 40.16 -0.86
CA THR A 75 41.35 40.72 -0.33
C THR A 75 40.58 39.63 0.43
N PRO A 76 40.09 39.88 1.65
CA PRO A 76 39.19 38.94 2.29
C PRO A 76 37.85 39.00 1.54
N VAL A 77 37.57 37.96 0.75
CA VAL A 77 36.21 37.68 0.28
C VAL A 77 35.42 37.27 1.52
N HIS A 78 34.64 38.21 2.04
CA HIS A 78 33.60 37.94 3.01
C HIS A 78 32.65 36.84 2.45
N PRO A 79 32.43 35.72 3.15
CA PRO A 79 31.31 34.84 2.85
C PRO A 79 30.08 35.38 3.60
N THR A 80 29.58 36.53 3.19
CA THR A 80 28.31 37.09 3.68
C THR A 80 27.60 37.68 2.49
N ASP A 81 26.82 36.84 1.77
CA ASP A 81 25.73 37.30 0.87
C ASP A 81 24.88 36.13 0.28
N ALA A 82 24.59 35.07 1.06
CA ALA A 82 23.67 34.01 0.59
C ALA A 82 22.79 33.37 1.68
N GLN A 83 22.69 33.97 2.87
CA GLN A 83 21.82 33.47 3.94
C GLN A 83 20.58 34.33 4.22
N GLU A 84 20.53 35.56 3.73
CA GLU A 84 19.34 36.40 3.90
C GLU A 84 18.34 36.12 2.76
N GLY A 85 17.11 35.75 3.13
CA GLY A 85 15.97 35.61 2.20
C GLY A 85 15.59 34.18 1.77
N ARG A 86 16.25 33.13 2.24
CA ARG A 86 15.80 31.75 1.96
C ARG A 86 14.59 31.39 2.82
N PRO A 87 13.50 30.82 2.25
CA PRO A 87 12.35 30.41 3.06
C PRO A 87 12.80 29.40 4.12
N SER A 88 12.17 29.45 5.29
CA SER A 88 12.33 28.44 6.33
C SER A 88 11.02 27.67 6.46
N GLY A 89 11.11 26.36 6.61
CA GLY A 89 9.97 25.48 6.78
C GLY A 89 10.11 24.64 8.05
N ARG A 90 8.99 24.11 8.51
CA ARG A 90 8.95 23.08 9.54
C ARG A 90 9.07 21.70 8.92
N GLU A 91 9.68 20.77 9.65
CA GLU A 91 9.85 19.39 9.26
C GLU A 91 9.81 18.48 10.48
N ILE A 92 9.42 17.22 10.29
CA ILE A 92 9.42 16.22 11.36
C ILE A 92 10.56 15.24 11.13
N ARG A 93 11.36 15.01 12.18
CA ARG A 93 12.49 14.08 12.17
C ARG A 93 12.20 12.86 13.04
N LEU A 94 12.85 11.74 12.70
CA LEU A 94 12.92 10.58 13.57
C LEU A 94 14.10 10.75 14.54
N VAL A 95 13.85 10.88 15.84
CA VAL A 95 14.92 11.11 16.85
C VAL A 95 15.21 9.89 17.71
N ALA A 96 14.29 8.93 17.78
CA ALA A 96 14.51 7.66 18.46
C ALA A 96 13.82 6.52 17.71
N ARG A 97 14.39 5.32 17.79
CA ARG A 97 13.73 4.11 17.26
C ARG A 97 12.79 3.52 18.32
N PRO A 98 11.56 3.15 17.96
CA PRO A 98 10.62 2.55 18.90
C PRO A 98 10.99 1.09 19.22
N THR A 99 10.62 0.64 20.41
CA THR A 99 10.49 -0.80 20.72
C THR A 99 9.01 -1.15 20.76
N GLY A 100 8.53 -1.88 19.76
CA GLY A 100 7.10 -2.20 19.63
C GLY A 100 6.31 -1.06 19.00
N GLU A 101 5.28 -0.54 19.65
CA GLU A 101 4.49 0.57 19.13
C GLU A 101 5.25 1.91 19.29
N PRO A 102 5.27 2.78 18.27
CA PRO A 102 5.89 4.10 18.40
C PRO A 102 5.09 5.05 19.29
N GLY A 103 5.80 5.99 19.91
CA GLY A 103 5.25 7.06 20.72
C GLY A 103 5.71 8.45 20.24
N PRO A 104 5.13 9.52 20.79
CA PRO A 104 5.50 10.91 20.44
C PRO A 104 7.00 11.19 20.60
N GLU A 105 7.67 10.54 21.56
CA GLU A 105 9.11 10.66 21.84
C GLU A 105 10.01 10.19 20.69
N ASN A 106 9.47 9.48 19.69
CA ASN A 106 10.23 9.09 18.51
C ASN A 106 10.37 10.22 17.49
N PHE A 107 9.60 11.30 17.63
CA PHE A 107 9.48 12.36 16.65
C PHE A 107 9.90 13.71 17.21
N GLU A 108 10.48 14.55 16.36
CA GLU A 108 10.81 15.93 16.71
C GLU A 108 10.37 16.86 15.58
N LEU A 109 9.64 17.93 15.93
CA LEU A 109 9.31 19.02 15.02
C LEU A 109 10.43 20.06 15.07
N VAL A 110 11.06 20.32 13.94
CA VAL A 110 12.14 21.30 13.83
C VAL A 110 11.86 22.28 12.72
N ARG A 111 12.46 23.48 12.81
CA ARG A 111 12.50 24.45 11.71
C ARG A 111 13.83 24.30 10.97
N SER A 112 13.79 24.23 9.65
CA SER A 112 14.96 24.13 8.79
C SER A 112 14.92 25.20 7.68
N THR A 113 16.09 25.70 7.29
CA THR A 113 16.23 26.60 6.14
C THR A 113 16.18 25.79 4.85
N VAL A 114 15.38 26.24 3.89
CA VAL A 114 15.27 25.59 2.59
C VAL A 114 16.60 25.70 1.83
N PRO A 115 17.15 24.60 1.29
CA PRO A 115 18.35 24.64 0.46
C PRO A 115 18.18 25.50 -0.80
N ALA A 116 19.28 26.05 -1.31
CA ALA A 116 19.25 26.71 -2.62
C ALA A 116 18.98 25.69 -3.72
N LEU A 117 18.21 26.11 -4.73
CA LEU A 117 17.81 25.24 -5.82
C LEU A 117 18.96 25.00 -6.79
N GLN A 118 19.21 23.74 -7.15
CA GLN A 118 20.22 23.36 -8.15
C GLN A 118 19.57 23.12 -9.52
N HIS A 119 20.40 22.92 -10.55
CA HIS A 119 19.93 22.52 -11.88
C HIS A 119 19.07 21.24 -11.80
N ASN A 120 17.99 21.19 -12.59
CA ASN A 120 16.99 20.13 -12.62
C ASN A 120 16.18 19.93 -11.32
N GLN A 121 16.25 20.88 -10.37
CA GLN A 121 15.45 20.81 -9.15
C GLN A 121 14.25 21.74 -9.18
N ILE A 122 13.26 21.38 -8.37
CA ILE A 122 12.10 22.20 -8.05
C ILE A 122 11.99 22.37 -6.54
N LEU A 123 11.47 23.53 -6.12
CA LEU A 123 11.06 23.79 -4.75
C LEU A 123 9.54 23.69 -4.69
N VAL A 124 9.07 22.78 -3.85
CA VAL A 124 7.65 22.52 -3.62
C VAL A 124 7.27 22.98 -2.22
N ARG A 125 6.19 23.74 -2.10
CA ARG A 125 5.48 23.97 -0.85
C ARG A 125 4.42 22.88 -0.71
N ASN A 126 4.62 21.95 0.20
CA ASN A 126 3.69 20.84 0.41
C ASN A 126 2.39 21.37 1.04
N THR A 127 1.26 21.01 0.45
CA THR A 127 -0.09 21.33 0.93
C THR A 127 -0.79 20.12 1.56
N TRP A 128 -0.35 18.92 1.20
CA TRP A 128 -0.82 17.67 1.80
C TRP A 128 0.33 16.69 2.00
N MET A 129 0.21 15.88 3.04
CA MET A 129 1.07 14.71 3.22
C MET A 129 0.26 13.48 3.65
N SER A 130 0.80 12.33 3.30
CA SER A 130 0.24 11.03 3.65
C SER A 130 0.97 10.44 4.85
N VAL A 131 0.22 9.75 5.71
CA VAL A 131 0.79 8.77 6.65
C VAL A 131 0.33 7.38 6.26
N ASP A 132 1.25 6.41 6.30
CA ASP A 132 1.05 5.09 5.72
C ASP A 132 1.61 3.99 6.62
N PRO A 133 0.97 2.81 6.72
CA PRO A 133 1.41 1.74 7.62
C PRO A 133 2.86 1.29 7.41
N TYR A 134 3.37 1.28 6.18
CA TYR A 134 4.74 0.85 5.89
C TYR A 134 5.81 1.70 6.58
N MET A 135 5.47 2.96 6.92
CA MET A 135 6.38 3.88 7.59
C MET A 135 6.84 3.31 8.95
N ARG A 136 5.99 2.51 9.62
CA ARG A 136 6.38 1.84 10.88
C ARG A 136 7.59 0.92 10.67
N GLY A 137 7.57 0.10 9.63
CA GLY A 137 8.68 -0.82 9.34
C GLY A 137 9.99 -0.08 9.00
N ARG A 138 9.91 1.17 8.50
CA ARG A 138 11.09 2.02 8.26
C ARG A 138 11.69 2.60 9.54
N MET A 139 10.95 2.64 10.66
CA MET A 139 11.50 3.10 11.93
C MET A 139 12.47 2.06 12.55
N ASP A 140 12.35 0.79 12.17
CA ASP A 140 13.27 -0.27 12.59
C ASP A 140 14.54 -0.26 11.73
N ASP A 141 15.70 -0.54 12.35
CA ASP A 141 16.98 -0.64 11.64
C ASP A 141 17.20 -2.02 11.02
N ARG A 142 16.32 -2.40 10.09
CA ARG A 142 16.35 -3.70 9.44
C ARG A 142 16.15 -3.59 7.93
N LYS A 143 16.74 -4.54 7.20
CA LYS A 143 16.53 -4.65 5.76
C LYS A 143 15.04 -4.87 5.45
N SER A 144 14.52 -4.06 4.53
CA SER A 144 13.17 -4.15 3.97
C SER A 144 13.22 -3.82 2.48
N TYR A 145 12.09 -3.83 1.79
CA TYR A 145 11.98 -3.42 0.38
C TYR A 145 12.20 -1.91 0.18
N ILE A 146 12.05 -1.13 1.26
CA ILE A 146 12.35 0.30 1.33
C ILE A 146 13.34 0.56 2.46
N ALA A 147 14.27 1.50 2.26
CA ALA A 147 15.30 1.80 3.23
C ALA A 147 14.72 2.34 4.56
N PRO A 148 15.29 1.95 5.71
CA PRO A 148 14.94 2.54 7.00
C PRO A 148 15.10 4.06 7.02
N PHE A 149 14.31 4.71 7.87
CA PHE A 149 14.53 6.08 8.24
C PHE A 149 15.85 6.22 9.00
N ARG A 150 16.56 7.31 8.70
CA ARG A 150 17.80 7.69 9.38
C ARG A 150 17.46 8.50 10.63
N LEU A 151 18.12 8.19 11.74
CA LEU A 151 18.00 8.98 12.97
C LEU A 151 18.51 10.41 12.73
N GLY A 152 17.82 11.38 13.32
CA GLY A 152 18.07 12.81 13.17
C GLY A 152 17.73 13.39 11.78
N ALA A 153 17.20 12.58 10.86
CA ALA A 153 16.82 13.04 9.53
C ALA A 153 15.30 13.25 9.42
N THR A 154 14.91 14.13 8.50
CA THR A 154 13.52 14.37 8.13
C THR A 154 12.89 13.11 7.57
N LEU A 155 11.64 12.83 7.99
CA LEU A 155 10.87 11.71 7.49
C LEU A 155 10.45 11.92 6.03
N ASP A 156 10.32 10.82 5.29
CA ASP A 156 9.83 10.80 3.91
C ASP A 156 8.45 10.14 3.86
N GLY A 157 7.64 10.51 2.88
CA GLY A 157 6.27 10.03 2.70
C GLY A 157 5.59 10.72 1.53
N GLY A 158 4.44 10.19 1.09
CA GLY A 158 3.68 10.80 0.00
C GLY A 158 3.29 12.24 0.31
N ALA A 159 3.39 13.11 -0.68
CA ALA A 159 3.08 14.53 -0.57
C ALA A 159 2.42 15.06 -1.84
N ILE A 160 1.57 16.07 -1.67
CA ILE A 160 1.11 16.93 -2.75
C ILE A 160 1.51 18.35 -2.37
N GLY A 161 1.96 19.12 -3.34
CA GLY A 161 2.33 20.50 -3.12
C GLY A 161 2.36 21.33 -4.40
N GLU A 162 2.51 22.63 -4.20
CA GLU A 162 2.64 23.61 -5.26
C GLU A 162 4.12 23.92 -5.52
N VAL A 163 4.51 23.95 -6.79
CA VAL A 163 5.85 24.36 -7.19
C VAL A 163 5.98 25.87 -7.03
N VAL A 164 6.82 26.32 -6.10
CA VAL A 164 7.04 27.76 -5.83
C VAL A 164 8.34 28.28 -6.48
N SER A 165 9.23 27.38 -6.90
CA SER A 165 10.41 27.72 -7.73
C SER A 165 10.82 26.50 -8.57
N SER A 166 11.30 26.72 -9.79
CA SER A 166 11.66 25.62 -10.71
C SER A 166 12.91 25.94 -11.50
N GLN A 167 13.79 24.95 -11.65
CA GLN A 167 14.90 24.88 -12.60
C GLN A 167 14.67 23.76 -13.64
N VAL A 168 13.39 23.47 -13.93
CA VAL A 168 12.94 22.39 -14.83
C VAL A 168 11.90 22.94 -15.79
N ASP A 169 12.23 22.97 -17.09
CA ASP A 169 11.38 23.59 -18.13
C ASP A 169 9.98 22.97 -18.24
N THR A 170 9.85 21.67 -17.95
CA THR A 170 8.58 20.93 -18.06
C THR A 170 7.69 21.04 -16.82
N ILE A 171 8.17 21.63 -15.73
CA ILE A 171 7.43 21.78 -14.47
C ILE A 171 7.40 23.26 -14.09
N PRO A 172 6.36 24.01 -14.48
CA PRO A 172 6.29 25.44 -14.20
C PRO A 172 5.97 25.73 -12.73
N VAL A 173 6.32 26.94 -12.28
CA VAL A 173 5.84 27.50 -11.01
C VAL A 173 4.31 27.56 -11.03
N GLY A 174 3.67 27.23 -9.90
CA GLY A 174 2.22 27.10 -9.75
C GLY A 174 1.67 25.70 -10.10
N ALA A 175 2.49 24.82 -10.68
CA ALA A 175 2.07 23.44 -10.91
C ALA A 175 1.83 22.70 -9.58
N THR A 176 0.78 21.88 -9.52
CA THR A 176 0.56 20.95 -8.41
C THR A 176 1.26 19.63 -8.73
N VAL A 177 2.09 19.14 -7.79
CA VAL A 177 2.90 17.94 -7.98
C VAL A 177 2.74 16.95 -6.84
N SER A 178 2.80 15.67 -7.17
CA SER A 178 2.96 14.54 -6.25
C SER A 178 4.42 14.13 -6.15
N HIS A 179 4.90 13.86 -4.94
CA HIS A 179 6.26 13.36 -4.67
C HIS A 179 6.34 12.64 -3.31
N PHE A 180 7.54 12.25 -2.88
CA PHE A 180 7.75 11.40 -1.70
C PHE A 180 8.44 12.10 -0.51
N LEU A 181 8.39 13.44 -0.45
CA LEU A 181 9.05 14.24 0.60
C LEU A 181 8.03 14.99 1.48
N GLY A 182 7.06 14.29 2.06
CA GLY A 182 5.87 14.91 2.70
C GLY A 182 5.98 15.40 4.15
N TRP A 183 6.87 14.86 5.00
CA TRP A 183 6.95 15.26 6.42
C TRP A 183 7.74 16.56 6.63
N ARG A 184 7.50 17.54 5.77
CA ARG A 184 8.10 18.87 5.73
C ARG A 184 7.19 19.82 4.96
N GLU A 185 7.22 21.10 5.28
CA GLU A 185 6.44 22.13 4.58
C GLU A 185 7.05 22.48 3.21
N TYR A 186 8.38 22.43 3.09
CA TYR A 186 9.09 22.76 1.86
C TYR A 186 10.02 21.61 1.46
N ALA A 187 9.96 21.21 0.20
CA ALA A 187 10.75 20.14 -0.36
C ALA A 187 11.53 20.62 -1.58
N VAL A 188 12.85 20.47 -1.54
CA VAL A 188 13.72 20.55 -2.72
C VAL A 188 13.98 19.14 -3.23
N LEU A 189 13.69 18.90 -4.51
CA LEU A 189 13.89 17.61 -5.16
C LEU A 189 14.20 17.78 -6.64
N ASP A 190 14.85 16.76 -7.21
CA ASP A 190 14.96 16.63 -8.67
C ASP A 190 13.56 16.50 -9.29
N GLY A 191 13.29 17.27 -10.35
CA GLY A 191 12.01 17.27 -11.05
C GLY A 191 11.60 15.89 -11.58
N ALA A 192 12.56 15.01 -11.87
CA ALA A 192 12.27 13.62 -12.26
C ALA A 192 11.61 12.79 -11.16
N ASN A 193 11.69 13.23 -9.90
CA ASN A 193 11.04 12.59 -8.75
C ASN A 193 9.68 13.22 -8.40
N ALA A 194 9.19 14.14 -9.23
CA ALA A 194 7.88 14.76 -9.11
C ALA A 194 6.99 14.34 -10.26
N THR A 195 5.69 14.23 -10.00
CA THR A 195 4.67 13.99 -11.03
C THR A 195 3.65 15.11 -10.96
N VAL A 196 3.50 15.87 -12.05
CA VAL A 196 2.43 16.88 -12.16
C VAL A 196 1.08 16.16 -12.12
N VAL A 197 0.19 16.62 -11.25
CA VAL A 197 -1.16 16.08 -11.11
C VAL A 197 -2.20 17.07 -11.64
N ASP A 198 -3.28 16.55 -12.20
CA ASP A 198 -4.34 17.35 -12.80
C ASP A 198 -5.49 17.56 -11.82
N THR A 199 -5.50 18.71 -11.16
CA THR A 199 -6.53 19.07 -10.17
C THR A 199 -7.88 19.40 -10.78
N THR A 200 -8.00 19.45 -12.11
CA THR A 200 -9.29 19.59 -12.80
C THR A 200 -10.06 18.27 -12.87
N ILE A 201 -9.36 17.14 -12.73
CA ILE A 201 -9.94 15.79 -12.76
C ILE A 201 -10.40 15.36 -11.37
N ALA A 202 -9.61 15.64 -10.34
CA ALA A 202 -9.91 15.29 -8.96
C ALA A 202 -9.22 16.25 -7.97
N PRO A 203 -9.75 16.37 -6.74
CA PRO A 203 -9.06 17.09 -5.68
C PRO A 203 -7.62 16.57 -5.48
N ALA A 204 -6.70 17.48 -5.19
CA ALA A 204 -5.27 17.20 -5.20
C ALA A 204 -4.89 16.05 -4.23
N GLU A 205 -5.55 15.98 -3.08
CA GLU A 205 -5.34 14.95 -2.07
C GLU A 205 -5.77 13.54 -2.50
N ALA A 206 -6.66 13.42 -3.51
CA ALA A 206 -7.08 12.13 -4.05
C ALA A 206 -5.90 11.34 -4.63
N TYR A 207 -4.85 12.03 -5.11
CA TYR A 207 -3.62 11.46 -5.63
C TYR A 207 -2.72 10.84 -4.53
N LEU A 208 -2.98 11.09 -3.25
CA LEU A 208 -2.36 10.36 -2.12
C LEU A 208 -3.15 9.11 -1.69
N GLY A 209 -4.33 8.92 -2.26
CA GLY A 209 -5.29 7.89 -1.86
C GLY A 209 -5.82 7.10 -3.06
N VAL A 210 -7.07 7.36 -3.42
CA VAL A 210 -7.80 6.60 -4.44
C VAL A 210 -7.18 6.68 -5.84
N LEU A 211 -6.56 7.80 -6.23
CA LEU A 211 -5.84 7.92 -7.50
C LEU A 211 -4.32 7.68 -7.34
N GLY A 212 -3.86 7.42 -6.12
CA GLY A 212 -2.46 7.22 -5.78
C GLY A 212 -2.06 5.75 -5.64
N THR A 213 -0.95 5.54 -4.94
CA THR A 213 -0.44 4.18 -4.65
C THR A 213 -1.42 3.30 -3.87
N PRO A 214 -2.29 3.79 -2.95
CA PRO A 214 -3.30 2.94 -2.33
C PRO A 214 -4.31 2.37 -3.34
N GLY A 215 -4.81 3.21 -4.25
CA GLY A 215 -5.72 2.78 -5.32
C GLY A 215 -5.06 1.80 -6.29
N LEU A 216 -3.84 2.10 -6.74
CA LEU A 216 -3.07 1.20 -7.59
C LEU A 216 -2.79 -0.15 -6.91
N THR A 217 -2.53 -0.14 -5.60
CA THR A 217 -2.34 -1.37 -4.81
C THR A 217 -3.59 -2.24 -4.86
N ALA A 218 -4.77 -1.65 -4.64
CA ALA A 218 -6.04 -2.36 -4.73
C ALA A 218 -6.28 -2.94 -6.13
N TYR A 219 -6.01 -2.14 -7.17
CA TYR A 219 -6.18 -2.56 -8.56
C TYR A 219 -5.29 -3.76 -8.92
N VAL A 220 -3.99 -3.64 -8.72
CA VAL A 220 -3.02 -4.71 -9.03
C VAL A 220 -3.24 -5.95 -8.16
N ALA A 221 -3.67 -5.78 -6.90
CA ALA A 221 -4.01 -6.90 -6.04
C ALA A 221 -5.11 -7.77 -6.65
N LEU A 222 -6.13 -7.14 -7.26
CA LEU A 222 -7.32 -7.81 -7.77
C LEU A 222 -7.27 -8.13 -9.27
N THR A 223 -6.33 -7.57 -10.04
CA THR A 223 -6.14 -7.94 -11.46
C THR A 223 -4.96 -8.89 -11.70
N ASP A 224 -3.89 -8.80 -10.88
CA ASP A 224 -2.61 -9.47 -11.19
C ASP A 224 -2.21 -10.48 -10.10
N THR A 225 -2.33 -10.08 -8.83
CA THR A 225 -1.82 -10.87 -7.71
C THR A 225 -2.81 -11.96 -7.31
N ALA A 226 -4.07 -11.59 -7.13
CA ALA A 226 -5.19 -12.50 -6.88
C ALA A 226 -6.37 -12.12 -7.80
N PRO A 227 -6.28 -12.46 -9.10
CA PRO A 227 -7.26 -12.02 -10.10
C PRO A 227 -8.69 -12.41 -9.70
N VAL A 228 -9.56 -11.40 -9.65
CA VAL A 228 -11.02 -11.57 -9.47
C VAL A 228 -11.64 -12.03 -10.77
N ARG A 229 -12.60 -12.95 -10.67
CA ARG A 229 -13.37 -13.49 -11.79
C ARG A 229 -14.86 -13.24 -11.57
N PRO A 230 -15.67 -13.20 -12.65
CA PRO A 230 -17.11 -13.10 -12.54
C PRO A 230 -17.70 -14.16 -11.59
N GLY A 231 -18.46 -13.71 -10.61
CA GLY A 231 -19.08 -14.56 -9.60
C GLY A 231 -18.21 -14.93 -8.39
N ASP A 232 -16.93 -14.55 -8.36
CA ASP A 232 -16.06 -14.80 -7.19
C ASP A 232 -16.63 -14.14 -5.93
N VAL A 233 -16.43 -14.81 -4.79
CA VAL A 233 -16.63 -14.24 -3.45
C VAL A 233 -15.31 -13.67 -2.95
N VAL A 234 -15.27 -12.36 -2.71
CA VAL A 234 -14.06 -11.61 -2.35
C VAL A 234 -14.11 -11.16 -0.90
N PHE A 235 -13.08 -11.47 -0.12
CA PHE A 235 -12.90 -10.95 1.23
C PHE A 235 -11.76 -9.94 1.29
N VAL A 236 -11.97 -8.82 1.99
CA VAL A 236 -10.97 -7.75 2.16
C VAL A 236 -10.78 -7.46 3.64
N SER A 237 -9.54 -7.57 4.15
CA SER A 237 -9.20 -7.14 5.51
C SER A 237 -8.79 -5.67 5.55
N ALA A 238 -8.97 -5.02 6.71
CA ALA A 238 -8.86 -3.57 6.86
C ALA A 238 -9.66 -2.82 5.78
N ALA A 239 -10.86 -3.31 5.49
CA ALA A 239 -11.70 -2.87 4.37
C ALA A 239 -12.12 -1.40 4.47
N ALA A 240 -12.10 -0.81 5.68
CA ALA A 240 -12.41 0.60 5.89
C ALA A 240 -11.20 1.54 5.75
N GLY A 241 -10.01 1.00 5.43
CA GLY A 241 -8.80 1.79 5.20
C GLY A 241 -8.58 2.15 3.72
N ALA A 242 -7.54 2.93 3.45
CA ALA A 242 -7.25 3.50 2.12
C ALA A 242 -7.22 2.49 0.95
N VAL A 243 -6.57 1.33 1.13
CA VAL A 243 -6.52 0.27 0.11
C VAL A 243 -7.82 -0.53 0.10
N GLY A 244 -8.31 -0.90 1.29
CA GLY A 244 -9.44 -1.81 1.45
C GLY A 244 -10.75 -1.27 0.89
N SER A 245 -11.02 0.03 1.08
CA SER A 245 -12.28 0.64 0.65
C SER A 245 -12.36 0.75 -0.87
N VAL A 246 -11.23 1.01 -1.51
CA VAL A 246 -11.11 0.97 -2.98
C VAL A 246 -11.22 -0.47 -3.48
N ALA A 247 -10.54 -1.42 -2.84
CA ALA A 247 -10.52 -2.81 -3.27
C ALA A 247 -11.91 -3.45 -3.33
N GLY A 248 -12.78 -3.22 -2.34
CA GLY A 248 -14.14 -3.78 -2.38
C GLY A 248 -14.95 -3.30 -3.58
N GLN A 249 -14.87 -2.00 -3.88
CA GLN A 249 -15.56 -1.40 -5.02
C GLN A 249 -14.97 -1.89 -6.36
N LEU A 250 -13.64 -2.02 -6.45
CA LEU A 250 -12.98 -2.60 -7.62
C LEU A 250 -13.34 -4.07 -7.81
N ALA A 251 -13.44 -4.86 -6.74
CA ALA A 251 -13.86 -6.26 -6.82
C ALA A 251 -15.25 -6.37 -7.47
N ARG A 252 -16.20 -5.52 -7.08
CA ARG A 252 -17.52 -5.44 -7.72
C ARG A 252 -17.41 -5.09 -9.20
N LYS A 253 -16.63 -4.07 -9.56
CA LYS A 253 -16.41 -3.65 -10.96
C LYS A 253 -15.73 -4.75 -11.81
N LEU A 254 -14.94 -5.62 -11.20
CA LEU A 254 -14.31 -6.79 -11.82
C LEU A 254 -15.23 -8.02 -11.90
N GLY A 255 -16.48 -7.89 -11.45
CA GLY A 255 -17.51 -8.92 -11.56
C GLY A 255 -17.64 -9.84 -10.36
N ALA A 256 -17.04 -9.51 -9.21
CA ALA A 256 -17.27 -10.26 -7.97
C ALA A 256 -18.78 -10.44 -7.72
N GLY A 257 -19.20 -11.66 -7.37
CA GLY A 257 -20.58 -11.97 -7.03
C GLY A 257 -20.94 -11.52 -5.62
N THR A 258 -19.96 -11.53 -4.71
CA THR A 258 -20.12 -11.09 -3.32
C THR A 258 -18.82 -10.47 -2.82
N VAL A 259 -18.91 -9.36 -2.08
CA VAL A 259 -17.77 -8.64 -1.49
C VAL A 259 -17.99 -8.49 0.02
N ILE A 260 -17.08 -9.08 0.80
CA ILE A 260 -17.09 -9.08 2.26
C ILE A 260 -15.91 -8.25 2.76
N GLY A 261 -16.16 -7.39 3.75
CA GLY A 261 -15.13 -6.54 4.33
C GLY A 261 -15.01 -6.75 5.84
N SER A 262 -13.78 -6.70 6.35
CA SER A 262 -13.50 -6.70 7.80
C SER A 262 -12.97 -5.33 8.23
N ALA A 263 -13.60 -4.75 9.24
CA ALA A 263 -13.19 -3.48 9.86
C ALA A 263 -13.28 -3.55 11.39
N GLY A 264 -12.67 -2.57 12.07
CA GLY A 264 -12.60 -2.54 13.53
C GLY A 264 -13.65 -1.61 14.12
N GLY A 265 -14.69 -2.18 14.70
CA GLY A 265 -15.80 -1.48 15.33
C GLY A 265 -17.07 -1.44 14.45
N PRO A 266 -18.25 -1.33 15.08
CA PRO A 266 -19.54 -1.42 14.40
C PRO A 266 -19.77 -0.25 13.43
N GLU A 267 -19.26 0.94 13.75
CA GLU A 267 -19.38 2.10 12.87
C GLU A 267 -18.68 1.87 11.54
N LYS A 268 -17.41 1.44 11.55
CA LYS A 268 -16.66 1.18 10.32
C LYS A 268 -17.27 0.03 9.53
N ALA A 269 -17.74 -1.03 10.21
CA ALA A 269 -18.44 -2.13 9.56
C ALA A 269 -19.70 -1.64 8.83
N ARG A 270 -20.54 -0.83 9.48
CA ARG A 270 -21.74 -0.24 8.85
C ARG A 270 -21.37 0.55 7.59
N ARG A 271 -20.33 1.38 7.66
CA ARG A 271 -19.91 2.23 6.55
C ARG A 271 -19.41 1.46 5.33
N LEU A 272 -18.88 0.25 5.50
CA LEU A 272 -18.53 -0.60 4.36
C LEU A 272 -19.74 -0.92 3.49
N VAL A 273 -20.88 -1.21 4.12
CA VAL A 273 -22.12 -1.54 3.42
C VAL A 273 -22.74 -0.26 2.87
N ASP A 274 -22.96 0.73 3.74
CA ASP A 274 -23.74 1.93 3.41
C ASP A 274 -23.02 2.84 2.40
N ASP A 275 -21.70 3.04 2.57
CA ASP A 275 -20.96 4.03 1.81
C ASP A 275 -20.21 3.41 0.63
N PHE A 276 -19.61 2.22 0.83
CA PHE A 276 -18.71 1.57 -0.13
C PHE A 276 -19.32 0.37 -0.88
N GLY A 277 -20.57 0.01 -0.58
CA GLY A 277 -21.31 -1.01 -1.33
C GLY A 277 -20.81 -2.45 -1.14
N PHE A 278 -20.22 -2.76 0.02
CA PHE A 278 -19.94 -4.15 0.39
C PHE A 278 -21.24 -4.90 0.66
N ASP A 279 -21.30 -6.17 0.29
CA ASP A 279 -22.47 -7.02 0.53
C ASP A 279 -22.58 -7.39 2.01
N VAL A 280 -21.44 -7.65 2.68
CA VAL A 280 -21.38 -7.97 4.11
C VAL A 280 -20.17 -7.31 4.76
N ALA A 281 -20.35 -6.80 5.98
CA ALA A 281 -19.27 -6.30 6.82
C ALA A 281 -19.15 -7.07 8.13
N ILE A 282 -17.93 -7.35 8.53
CA ILE A 282 -17.55 -8.04 9.76
C ILE A 282 -16.79 -7.09 10.67
N ASP A 283 -17.14 -7.09 11.96
CA ASP A 283 -16.38 -6.38 12.98
C ASP A 283 -15.38 -7.34 13.64
N TYR A 284 -14.10 -7.23 13.30
CA TYR A 284 -13.09 -8.11 13.90
C TYR A 284 -12.92 -7.91 15.41
N ARG A 285 -13.40 -6.79 15.99
CA ARG A 285 -13.38 -6.53 17.43
C ARG A 285 -14.55 -7.19 18.16
N ALA A 286 -15.63 -7.55 17.46
CA ALA A 286 -16.81 -8.19 18.03
C ALA A 286 -16.61 -9.69 18.32
N GLY A 287 -15.50 -10.28 17.86
CA GLY A 287 -15.14 -11.66 18.16
C GLY A 287 -14.41 -12.36 17.02
N SER A 288 -14.46 -13.69 17.02
CA SER A 288 -13.72 -14.52 16.07
C SER A 288 -14.08 -14.22 14.61
N VAL A 289 -13.10 -13.72 13.85
CA VAL A 289 -13.25 -13.46 12.41
C VAL A 289 -13.61 -14.74 11.65
N ALA A 290 -13.06 -15.88 12.02
CA ALA A 290 -13.40 -17.17 11.40
C ALA A 290 -14.89 -17.53 11.56
N ARG A 291 -15.47 -17.32 12.76
CA ARG A 291 -16.89 -17.57 13.00
C ARG A 291 -17.78 -16.58 12.24
N GLN A 292 -17.42 -15.30 12.27
CA GLN A 292 -18.16 -14.27 11.54
C GLN A 292 -18.12 -14.51 10.03
N LEU A 293 -16.96 -14.89 9.48
CA LEU A 293 -16.81 -15.17 8.05
C LEU A 293 -17.61 -16.41 7.63
N ALA A 294 -17.58 -17.49 8.43
CA ALA A 294 -18.37 -18.69 8.17
C ALA A 294 -19.89 -18.42 8.24
N ALA A 295 -20.33 -17.50 9.10
CA ALA A 295 -21.73 -17.08 9.18
C ALA A 295 -22.14 -16.18 8.00
N ALA A 296 -21.27 -15.25 7.60
CA ALA A 296 -21.50 -14.32 6.49
C ALA A 296 -21.56 -15.02 5.14
N VAL A 297 -20.66 -15.99 4.90
CA VAL A 297 -20.56 -16.74 3.65
C VAL A 297 -20.33 -18.22 3.94
N PRO A 298 -21.39 -18.99 4.22
CA PRO A 298 -21.29 -20.42 4.52
C PRO A 298 -20.67 -21.25 3.40
N GLY A 299 -20.72 -20.75 2.15
CA GLY A 299 -20.10 -21.38 0.99
C GLY A 299 -18.57 -21.31 1.04
N GLY A 300 -17.99 -20.25 1.59
CA GLY A 300 -16.56 -19.95 1.51
C GLY A 300 -16.26 -18.73 0.64
N ILE A 301 -14.98 -18.50 0.38
CA ILE A 301 -14.48 -17.36 -0.41
C ILE A 301 -13.54 -17.83 -1.54
N ASP A 302 -13.40 -17.05 -2.60
CA ASP A 302 -12.51 -17.35 -3.73
C ASP A 302 -11.24 -16.51 -3.72
N VAL A 303 -11.36 -15.25 -3.29
CA VAL A 303 -10.28 -14.27 -3.28
C VAL A 303 -10.19 -13.60 -1.91
N TYR A 304 -8.96 -13.45 -1.40
CA TYR A 304 -8.68 -12.67 -0.19
C TYR A 304 -7.61 -11.61 -0.48
N LEU A 305 -7.92 -10.35 -0.17
CA LEU A 305 -6.94 -9.27 -0.15
C LEU A 305 -6.54 -9.03 1.31
N ASP A 306 -5.29 -9.37 1.62
CA ASP A 306 -4.74 -9.34 2.97
C ASP A 306 -3.93 -8.08 3.25
N ASN A 307 -4.50 -7.17 4.04
CA ASN A 307 -3.81 -6.00 4.58
C ASN A 307 -3.35 -6.20 6.03
N VAL A 308 -3.78 -7.30 6.67
CA VAL A 308 -3.74 -7.45 8.14
C VAL A 308 -2.82 -8.57 8.59
N GLY A 309 -2.86 -9.74 7.94
CA GLY A 309 -2.19 -10.95 8.41
C GLY A 309 -2.90 -11.59 9.61
N GLY A 310 -2.14 -12.33 10.41
CA GLY A 310 -2.58 -12.91 11.69
C GLY A 310 -3.86 -13.75 11.59
N ASP A 311 -4.77 -13.55 12.55
CA ASP A 311 -6.03 -14.29 12.64
C ASP A 311 -6.96 -14.11 11.44
N GLN A 312 -6.89 -12.96 10.75
CA GLN A 312 -7.69 -12.73 9.54
C GLN A 312 -7.18 -13.58 8.38
N LEU A 313 -5.86 -13.69 8.21
CA LEU A 313 -5.26 -14.59 7.24
C LEU A 313 -5.58 -16.06 7.56
N ALA A 314 -5.49 -16.46 8.84
CA ALA A 314 -5.86 -17.81 9.26
C ALA A 314 -7.34 -18.11 8.96
N ALA A 315 -8.25 -17.18 9.27
CA ALA A 315 -9.68 -17.30 8.95
C ALA A 315 -9.91 -17.42 7.43
N ALA A 316 -9.26 -16.58 6.63
CA ALA A 316 -9.37 -16.62 5.18
C ALA A 316 -8.87 -17.95 4.59
N ILE A 317 -7.71 -18.46 5.02
CA ILE A 317 -7.19 -19.79 4.60
C ILE A 317 -8.20 -20.90 4.93
N GLY A 318 -8.84 -20.80 6.09
CA GLY A 318 -9.92 -21.70 6.50
C GLY A 318 -11.15 -21.64 5.59
N ALA A 319 -11.54 -20.45 5.16
CA ALA A 319 -12.75 -20.20 4.36
C ALA A 319 -12.53 -20.32 2.83
N LEU A 320 -11.30 -20.25 2.33
CA LEU A 320 -11.04 -20.28 0.89
C LEU A 320 -11.51 -21.59 0.25
N HIS A 321 -12.12 -21.49 -0.92
CA HIS A 321 -12.39 -22.61 -1.80
C HIS A 321 -11.08 -23.24 -2.31
N VAL A 322 -11.22 -24.44 -2.87
CA VAL A 322 -10.16 -25.07 -3.66
C VAL A 322 -9.76 -24.15 -4.81
N GLY A 323 -8.47 -23.86 -4.97
CA GLY A 323 -7.95 -22.94 -5.98
C GLY A 323 -8.12 -21.45 -5.64
N GLY A 324 -8.47 -21.14 -4.39
CA GLY A 324 -8.58 -19.78 -3.90
C GLY A 324 -7.25 -19.00 -3.96
N ARG A 325 -7.36 -17.68 -4.04
CA ARG A 325 -6.25 -16.76 -4.36
C ARG A 325 -6.11 -15.69 -3.28
N VAL A 326 -4.89 -15.41 -2.84
CA VAL A 326 -4.60 -14.42 -1.80
C VAL A 326 -3.56 -13.43 -2.29
N ALA A 327 -3.90 -12.15 -2.25
CA ALA A 327 -2.96 -11.05 -2.41
C ALA A 327 -2.49 -10.57 -1.03
N LEU A 328 -1.23 -10.84 -0.69
CA LEU A 328 -0.61 -10.37 0.54
C LEU A 328 -0.05 -8.97 0.31
N VAL A 329 -0.79 -7.95 0.76
CA VAL A 329 -0.48 -6.53 0.59
C VAL A 329 0.25 -5.99 1.83
N GLY A 330 -0.20 -6.39 3.02
CA GLY A 330 0.35 -5.92 4.28
C GLY A 330 0.03 -6.87 5.42
N ALA A 331 0.69 -6.64 6.56
CA ALA A 331 0.52 -7.45 7.77
C ALA A 331 0.45 -6.55 9.01
N ILE A 332 -0.41 -5.53 8.96
CA ILE A 332 -0.42 -4.44 9.97
C ILE A 332 -0.58 -4.95 11.41
N SER A 333 -1.20 -6.11 11.63
CA SER A 333 -1.36 -6.69 12.97
C SER A 333 -0.03 -7.10 13.62
N SER A 334 1.06 -7.16 12.85
CA SER A 334 2.38 -7.61 13.30
C SER A 334 3.43 -6.49 13.33
N TYR A 335 3.08 -5.28 12.87
CA TYR A 335 4.06 -4.18 12.71
C TYR A 335 4.66 -3.68 14.02
N ASN A 336 3.92 -3.82 15.13
CA ASN A 336 4.39 -3.42 16.46
C ASN A 336 4.88 -4.62 17.29
N ALA A 337 5.01 -5.81 16.70
CA ALA A 337 5.48 -6.99 17.43
C ALA A 337 6.96 -6.86 17.79
N THR A 338 7.30 -7.13 19.05
CA THR A 338 8.68 -7.08 19.56
C THR A 338 9.42 -8.42 19.39
N ALA A 339 8.72 -9.46 18.96
CA ALA A 339 9.25 -10.79 18.69
C ALA A 339 8.61 -11.38 17.42
N PRO A 340 9.23 -12.39 16.78
CA PRO A 340 8.62 -13.06 15.63
C PRO A 340 7.22 -13.60 15.94
N VAL A 341 6.24 -13.19 15.14
CA VAL A 341 4.86 -13.70 15.23
C VAL A 341 4.77 -14.99 14.40
N PRO A 342 4.31 -16.12 14.98
CA PRO A 342 4.11 -17.33 14.21
C PRO A 342 3.14 -17.12 13.05
N GLY A 343 3.40 -17.81 11.93
CA GLY A 343 2.46 -17.85 10.81
C GLY A 343 1.16 -18.58 11.16
N PRO A 344 0.14 -18.53 10.29
CA PRO A 344 -1.14 -19.18 10.54
C PRO A 344 -0.96 -20.70 10.67
N ALA A 345 -1.45 -21.28 11.77
CA ALA A 345 -1.30 -22.71 12.09
C ALA A 345 -1.95 -23.64 11.03
N ASN A 346 -2.90 -23.13 10.25
CA ASN A 346 -3.59 -23.86 9.20
C ASN A 346 -2.96 -23.70 7.81
N LEU A 347 -1.70 -23.25 7.71
CA LEU A 347 -1.00 -23.07 6.43
C LEU A 347 -0.95 -24.36 5.59
N ALA A 348 -0.98 -25.54 6.21
CA ALA A 348 -1.07 -26.82 5.50
C ALA A 348 -2.30 -26.93 4.56
N LEU A 349 -3.38 -26.18 4.83
CA LEU A 349 -4.55 -26.11 3.95
C LEU A 349 -4.22 -25.52 2.57
N THR A 350 -3.14 -24.75 2.44
CA THR A 350 -2.69 -24.25 1.13
C THR A 350 -2.38 -25.39 0.17
N VAL A 351 -1.85 -26.51 0.68
CA VAL A 351 -1.55 -27.71 -0.11
C VAL A 351 -2.85 -28.43 -0.49
N THR A 352 -3.68 -28.74 0.50
CA THR A 352 -4.88 -29.56 0.28
C THR A 352 -5.93 -28.84 -0.57
N LYS A 353 -6.02 -27.51 -0.45
CA LYS A 353 -6.91 -26.66 -1.26
C LYS A 353 -6.23 -26.07 -2.50
N ARG A 354 -4.91 -26.27 -2.70
CA ARG A 354 -4.13 -25.72 -3.82
C ARG A 354 -4.29 -24.21 -3.95
N LEU A 355 -4.14 -23.53 -2.81
CA LEU A 355 -4.27 -22.08 -2.74
C LEU A 355 -3.04 -21.40 -3.33
N SER A 356 -3.23 -20.21 -3.90
CA SER A 356 -2.13 -19.30 -4.23
C SER A 356 -2.06 -18.19 -3.20
N LEU A 357 -0.94 -18.08 -2.48
CA LEU A 357 -0.65 -16.97 -1.59
C LEU A 357 0.53 -16.19 -2.19
N ARG A 358 0.28 -14.97 -2.66
CA ARG A 358 1.27 -14.18 -3.38
C ARG A 358 1.40 -12.79 -2.76
N GLY A 359 2.62 -12.43 -2.38
CA GLY A 359 2.96 -11.07 -1.96
C GLY A 359 3.15 -10.13 -3.15
N MET A 360 2.90 -8.85 -2.91
CA MET A 360 3.12 -7.78 -3.89
C MET A 360 3.65 -6.51 -3.22
N ILE A 361 4.41 -5.73 -3.98
CA ILE A 361 4.87 -4.40 -3.60
C ILE A 361 4.50 -3.47 -4.75
N VAL A 362 3.71 -2.42 -4.47
CA VAL A 362 3.14 -1.55 -5.51
C VAL A 362 4.19 -0.83 -6.37
N THR A 363 5.41 -0.62 -5.83
CA THR A 363 6.49 0.01 -6.59
C THR A 363 6.92 -0.78 -7.83
N ASP A 364 6.71 -2.10 -7.84
CA ASP A 364 6.99 -2.97 -8.98
C ASP A 364 5.94 -2.81 -10.12
N HIS A 365 4.90 -2.01 -9.86
CA HIS A 365 3.73 -1.83 -10.73
C HIS A 365 3.43 -0.37 -11.08
N LEU A 366 4.32 0.59 -10.76
CA LEU A 366 4.09 2.01 -11.02
C LEU A 366 3.84 2.34 -12.51
N GLN A 367 4.36 1.53 -13.42
CA GLN A 367 4.08 1.61 -14.86
C GLN A 367 2.58 1.46 -15.19
N ARG A 368 1.77 0.87 -14.30
CA ARG A 368 0.32 0.73 -14.45
C ARG A 368 -0.47 1.87 -13.83
N LEU A 369 0.19 2.82 -13.15
CA LEU A 369 -0.50 3.97 -12.55
C LEU A 369 -1.30 4.79 -13.58
N PRO A 370 -0.77 5.13 -14.78
CA PRO A 370 -1.53 5.89 -15.77
C PRO A 370 -2.79 5.16 -16.24
N GLU A 371 -2.69 3.84 -16.47
CA GLU A 371 -3.83 2.98 -16.84
C GLU A 371 -4.91 3.01 -15.75
N TYR A 372 -4.51 2.82 -14.50
CA TYR A 372 -5.42 2.83 -13.36
C TYR A 372 -6.09 4.20 -13.16
N VAL A 373 -5.31 5.28 -13.19
CA VAL A 373 -5.83 6.65 -13.01
C VAL A 373 -6.85 6.99 -14.09
N ALA A 374 -6.61 6.61 -15.35
CA ALA A 374 -7.56 6.85 -16.44
C ALA A 374 -8.93 6.19 -16.18
N LEU A 375 -8.95 5.00 -15.57
CA LEU A 375 -10.20 4.32 -15.18
C LEU A 375 -10.82 4.94 -13.92
N ALA A 376 -10.03 5.08 -12.87
CA ALA A 376 -10.49 5.46 -11.54
C ALA A 376 -10.95 6.92 -11.47
N ALA A 377 -10.36 7.82 -12.25
CA ALA A 377 -10.80 9.20 -12.36
C ALA A 377 -12.24 9.30 -12.86
N GLY A 378 -12.61 8.53 -13.90
CA GLY A 378 -13.97 8.50 -14.42
C GLY A 378 -14.96 7.99 -13.36
N TRP A 379 -14.62 6.90 -12.67
CA TRP A 379 -15.46 6.36 -11.60
C TRP A 379 -15.57 7.28 -10.38
N LEU A 380 -14.53 8.05 -10.09
CA LEU A 380 -14.56 9.02 -9.00
C LEU A 380 -15.47 10.19 -9.37
N ALA A 381 -15.38 10.69 -10.61
CA ALA A 381 -16.19 11.80 -11.11
C ALA A 381 -17.69 11.46 -11.22
N ASP A 382 -18.03 10.23 -11.63
CA ASP A 382 -19.43 9.78 -11.74
C ASP A 382 -20.02 9.24 -10.41
N GLY A 383 -19.20 9.16 -9.35
CA GLY A 383 -19.61 8.70 -8.03
C GLY A 383 -19.76 7.18 -7.88
N THR A 384 -19.39 6.39 -8.89
CA THR A 384 -19.40 4.92 -8.84
C THR A 384 -18.13 4.33 -8.19
N LEU A 385 -17.15 5.17 -7.87
CA LEU A 385 -16.06 4.90 -6.94
C LEU A 385 -16.04 6.02 -5.91
N ARG A 386 -16.22 5.66 -4.65
CA ARG A 386 -16.22 6.58 -3.52
C ARG A 386 -14.94 6.44 -2.72
N THR A 387 -14.50 7.55 -2.15
CA THR A 387 -13.35 7.60 -1.25
C THR A 387 -13.66 8.47 -0.05
N GLU A 388 -12.86 8.30 0.98
CA GLU A 388 -12.91 9.13 2.17
C GLU A 388 -11.49 9.32 2.69
N SER A 389 -11.27 10.47 3.33
CA SER A 389 -10.07 10.74 4.07
C SER A 389 -10.39 11.18 5.50
N THR A 390 -9.62 10.69 6.46
CA THR A 390 -9.49 11.30 7.78
C THR A 390 -8.36 12.32 7.70
N VAL A 391 -8.66 13.59 7.97
CA VAL A 391 -7.70 14.70 7.81
C VAL A 391 -7.40 15.32 9.16
N LEU A 392 -6.11 15.48 9.47
CA LEU A 392 -5.63 16.35 10.54
C LEU A 392 -4.99 17.60 9.93
N GLU A 393 -5.07 18.72 10.64
CA GLU A 393 -4.62 20.02 10.16
C GLU A 393 -3.31 20.42 10.85
N GLY A 394 -2.29 20.79 10.07
CA GLY A 394 -1.00 21.25 10.57
C GLY A 394 0.07 20.16 10.69
N ILE A 395 1.31 20.48 10.30
CA ILE A 395 2.45 19.53 10.30
C ILE A 395 2.75 18.93 11.67
N GLU A 396 2.49 19.68 12.75
CA GLU A 396 2.62 19.23 14.13
C GLU A 396 1.73 18.02 14.45
N GLN A 397 0.66 17.80 13.68
CA GLN A 397 -0.24 16.66 13.82
C GLN A 397 0.25 15.41 13.10
N ALA A 398 1.33 15.46 12.32
CA ALA A 398 1.81 14.30 11.56
C ALA A 398 2.16 13.07 12.43
N PRO A 399 2.86 13.22 13.58
CA PRO A 399 3.03 12.10 14.52
C PRO A 399 1.69 11.56 15.02
N ALA A 400 0.75 12.42 15.44
CA ALA A 400 -0.55 12.01 15.95
C ALA A 400 -1.39 11.26 14.89
N ALA A 401 -1.39 11.74 13.64
CA ALA A 401 -2.03 11.08 12.51
C ALA A 401 -1.45 9.69 12.26
N PHE A 402 -0.11 9.57 12.26
CA PHE A 402 0.57 8.30 12.06
C PHE A 402 0.26 7.29 13.19
N LEU A 403 0.37 7.71 14.45
CA LEU A 403 0.06 6.86 15.61
C LEU A 403 -1.42 6.44 15.64
N GLY A 404 -2.33 7.39 15.36
CA GLY A 404 -3.76 7.11 15.27
C GLY A 404 -4.07 6.09 14.16
N MET A 405 -3.42 6.21 13.01
CA MET A 405 -3.60 5.28 11.89
C MET A 405 -3.16 3.84 12.24
N LEU A 406 -2.05 3.66 12.97
CA LEU A 406 -1.64 2.33 13.45
C LEU A 406 -2.65 1.71 14.44
N ARG A 407 -3.37 2.54 15.21
CA ARG A 407 -4.44 2.12 16.13
C ARG A 407 -5.80 1.95 15.44
N GLY A 408 -5.85 2.22 14.13
CA GLY A 408 -7.07 2.18 13.35
C GLY A 408 -8.06 3.27 13.74
N ALA A 409 -7.59 4.50 13.99
CA ALA A 409 -8.44 5.67 14.24
C ALA A 409 -9.12 6.17 12.96
N ASN A 410 -8.43 6.17 11.82
CA ASN A 410 -8.97 6.68 10.55
C ASN A 410 -10.02 5.78 9.90
N THR A 411 -11.01 6.40 9.26
CA THR A 411 -11.76 5.79 8.16
C THR A 411 -11.25 6.38 6.85
N GLY A 412 -11.05 5.53 5.84
CA GLY A 412 -10.43 5.91 4.58
C GLY A 412 -8.94 6.24 4.73
N LYS A 413 -8.43 7.16 3.91
CA LYS A 413 -7.03 7.57 3.89
C LYS A 413 -6.71 8.53 5.04
N MET A 414 -5.68 8.25 5.83
CA MET A 414 -5.17 9.21 6.82
C MET A 414 -4.25 10.22 6.12
N LEU A 415 -4.61 11.50 6.21
CA LEU A 415 -3.88 12.62 5.62
C LEU A 415 -3.62 13.70 6.66
N VAL A 416 -2.59 14.51 6.39
CA VAL A 416 -2.38 15.78 7.08
C VAL A 416 -2.40 16.87 6.03
N ARG A 417 -3.27 17.86 6.21
CA ARG A 417 -3.25 19.09 5.41
C ARG A 417 -2.22 20.03 6.02
N LEU A 418 -1.33 20.53 5.18
CA LEU A 418 -0.28 21.46 5.53
C LEU A 418 -0.79 22.86 5.13
N GLY A 419 -0.76 23.80 6.08
CA GLY A 419 -1.29 25.14 5.88
C GLY A 419 -0.57 25.93 4.77
N ASP A 420 -1.16 27.06 4.39
CA ASP A 420 -0.61 27.97 3.38
C ASP A 420 0.72 28.64 3.80
#